data_AF-A0A9X8DLZ6-F1
#
_entry.id   AF-A0A9X8DLZ6-F1
#
_cell.length_a   1.000
_cell.length_b   1.000
_cell.length_c   1.000
_cell.angle_alpha   90.00
_cell.angle_beta   90.00
_cell.angle_gamma   90.00
#
_symmetry.space_group_name_H-M   'P 1'
#
loop_
_entity.id
_entity.type
_entity.pdbx_description
1 polymer ?
#
loop_
_entity_poly.entity_id
_entity_poly.type
_entity_poly.pdbx_seq_one_letter_code
_entity_poly.pdbx_strand_id
1 'polypeptide(L)'
;MNSALVVAVAASAAACSAALVWYNLRASATKLAKDDLKALAKIEREGRVRLQIALGAAQDRIKLLEASSSSTSLDTIPLVTFPTIGVISSPYSTRNGTPRQPSLVDSSLAKLVLHKNIPHTTLVSLAEFSHAWVLFHFHQNTNVHKNK
;
A
#
# COMPACT_ATOMS: atom_id res chain seq x y z
N MET A 1 37.01 -71.78 -20.87
CA MET A 1 36.10 -70.69 -20.45
C MET A 1 35.18 -70.36 -21.62
N ASN A 2 33.87 -70.47 -21.44
CA ASN A 2 32.90 -70.37 -22.54
C ASN A 2 32.82 -68.94 -23.10
N SER A 3 33.18 -68.76 -24.37
CA SER A 3 33.15 -67.51 -25.14
C SER A 3 31.80 -66.78 -25.08
N ALA A 4 30.69 -67.52 -25.03
CA ALA A 4 29.35 -66.96 -24.91
C ALA A 4 29.13 -66.12 -23.63
N LEU A 5 29.76 -66.50 -22.52
CA LEU A 5 29.59 -65.83 -21.23
C LEU A 5 30.32 -64.46 -21.24
N VAL A 6 31.48 -64.39 -21.89
CA VAL A 6 32.25 -63.15 -22.07
C VAL A 6 31.48 -62.14 -22.94
N VAL A 7 30.86 -62.61 -24.04
CA VAL A 7 30.06 -61.77 -24.92
C VAL A 7 28.82 -61.21 -24.22
N ALA A 8 28.12 -62.03 -23.42
CA ALA A 8 26.93 -61.59 -22.68
C ALA A 8 27.24 -60.52 -21.62
N VAL A 9 28.34 -60.69 -20.87
CA VAL A 9 28.78 -59.70 -19.87
C VAL A 9 29.19 -58.40 -20.54
N ALA A 10 29.95 -58.45 -21.64
CA ALA A 10 30.33 -57.26 -22.39
C ALA A 10 29.12 -56.50 -22.96
N ALA A 11 28.13 -57.22 -23.51
CA ALA A 11 26.90 -56.62 -24.03
C ALA A 11 26.06 -55.94 -22.93
N SER A 12 25.94 -56.57 -21.76
CA SER A 12 25.23 -55.98 -20.60
C SER A 12 25.92 -54.71 -20.07
N ALA A 13 27.25 -54.71 -19.96
CA ALA A 13 28.02 -53.56 -19.52
C ALA A 13 27.92 -52.38 -20.51
N ALA A 14 27.91 -52.67 -21.81
CA ALA A 14 27.71 -51.65 -22.86
C ALA A 14 26.28 -51.07 -22.81
N ALA A 15 25.25 -51.90 -22.61
CA ALA A 15 23.88 -51.43 -22.47
C ALA A 15 23.67 -50.57 -21.22
N CYS A 16 24.21 -50.98 -20.07
CA CYS A 16 24.14 -50.22 -18.83
C CYS A 16 24.86 -48.87 -18.93
N SER A 17 26.06 -48.84 -19.52
CA SER A 17 26.81 -47.59 -19.72
C SER A 17 26.09 -46.64 -20.69
N ALA A 18 25.54 -47.15 -21.79
CA ALA A 18 24.71 -46.36 -22.70
C ALA A 18 23.45 -45.79 -22.03
N ALA A 19 22.77 -46.58 -21.19
CA ALA A 19 21.60 -46.12 -20.44
C ALA A 19 21.94 -45.02 -19.42
N LEU A 20 23.08 -45.14 -18.72
CA LEU A 20 23.57 -44.11 -17.79
C LEU A 20 23.96 -42.82 -18.52
N VAL A 21 24.65 -42.93 -19.65
CA VAL A 21 25.01 -41.78 -20.49
C VAL A 21 23.73 -41.09 -20.97
N TRP A 22 22.77 -41.84 -21.53
CA TRP A 22 21.48 -41.31 -21.96
C TRP A 22 20.70 -40.63 -20.83
N TYR A 23 20.64 -41.25 -19.64
CA TYR A 23 19.98 -40.68 -18.47
C TYR A 23 20.62 -39.36 -18.06
N ASN A 24 21.95 -39.29 -18.00
CA ASN A 24 22.68 -38.08 -17.61
C ASN A 24 22.57 -36.96 -18.65
N LEU A 25 22.62 -37.27 -19.95
CA LEU A 25 22.37 -36.28 -21.00
C LEU A 25 20.94 -35.73 -20.93
N ARG A 26 19.94 -36.62 -20.75
CA ARG A 26 18.53 -36.22 -20.63
C ARG A 26 18.28 -35.40 -19.36
N ALA A 27 18.84 -35.81 -18.23
CA ALA A 27 18.77 -35.08 -16.98
C ALA A 27 19.43 -33.69 -17.12
N SER A 28 20.59 -33.60 -17.79
CA SER A 28 21.28 -32.32 -18.02
C SER A 28 20.49 -31.40 -18.95
N ALA A 29 19.91 -31.92 -20.03
CA ALA A 29 19.07 -31.15 -20.95
C ALA A 29 17.82 -30.58 -20.26
N THR A 30 17.16 -31.37 -19.40
CA THR A 30 15.98 -30.88 -18.65
C THR A 30 16.33 -29.88 -17.55
N LYS A 31 17.53 -29.97 -16.95
CA LYS A 31 18.02 -28.98 -15.98
C LYS A 31 18.28 -27.64 -16.66
N LEU A 32 18.99 -27.65 -17.79
CA LEU A 32 19.26 -26.45 -18.59
C LEU A 32 17.97 -25.75 -19.00
N ALA A 33 17.01 -26.48 -19.58
CA ALA A 33 15.72 -25.93 -19.98
C ALA A 33 14.94 -25.31 -18.80
N LYS A 34 14.99 -25.92 -17.60
CA LYS A 34 14.36 -25.38 -16.39
C LYS A 34 15.05 -24.10 -15.90
N ASP A 35 16.37 -24.03 -16.00
CA ASP A 35 17.12 -22.86 -15.56
C ASP A 35 16.96 -21.69 -16.54
N ASP A 36 16.90 -21.96 -17.85
CA ASP A 36 16.55 -20.98 -18.88
C ASP A 36 15.14 -20.41 -18.65
N LEU A 37 14.16 -21.27 -18.36
CA LEU A 37 12.79 -20.83 -18.04
C LEU A 37 12.75 -19.94 -16.79
N LYS A 38 13.52 -20.27 -15.74
CA LYS A 38 13.62 -19.42 -14.55
C LYS A 38 14.27 -18.07 -14.88
N ALA A 39 15.30 -18.05 -15.72
CA ALA A 39 15.97 -16.83 -16.14
C ALA A 39 15.03 -15.93 -16.94
N LEU A 40 14.29 -16.47 -17.91
CA LEU A 40 13.29 -15.74 -18.68
C LEU A 40 12.17 -15.18 -17.79
N ALA A 41 11.64 -15.98 -16.85
CA ALA A 41 10.64 -15.52 -15.90
C ALA A 41 11.16 -14.38 -14.99
N LYS A 42 12.45 -14.42 -14.62
CA LYS A 42 13.08 -13.34 -13.85
C LYS A 42 13.17 -12.05 -14.67
N ILE A 43 13.62 -12.13 -15.92
CA ILE A 43 13.72 -10.97 -16.83
C ILE A 43 12.34 -10.32 -17.02
N GLU A 44 11.30 -11.12 -17.26
CA GLU A 44 9.93 -10.63 -17.43
C GLU A 44 9.41 -9.91 -16.17
N ARG A 45 9.65 -10.49 -14.97
CA ARG A 45 9.28 -9.86 -13.69
C ARG A 45 9.99 -8.54 -13.48
N GLU A 46 11.30 -8.49 -13.75
CA GLU A 46 12.07 -7.25 -13.64
C GLU A 46 11.56 -6.18 -14.60
N GLY A 47 11.22 -6.56 -15.84
CA GLY A 47 10.58 -5.67 -16.81
C GLY A 47 9.26 -5.09 -16.30
N ARG A 48 8.38 -5.95 -15.76
CA ARG A 48 7.09 -5.53 -15.18
C ARG A 48 7.26 -4.55 -14.01
N VAL A 49 8.18 -4.84 -13.09
CA VAL A 49 8.46 -3.96 -11.93
C VAL A 49 9.00 -2.61 -12.38
N ARG A 50 9.95 -2.58 -13.34
CA ARG A 50 10.49 -1.33 -13.88
C ARG A 50 9.41 -0.47 -14.54
N LEU A 51 8.54 -1.09 -15.34
CA LEU A 51 7.41 -0.38 -15.97
C LEU A 51 6.43 0.17 -14.93
N GLN A 52 6.10 -0.61 -13.89
CA GLN A 52 5.20 -0.15 -12.84
C GLN A 52 5.77 1.04 -12.06
N ILE A 53 7.07 1.04 -11.76
CA ILE A 53 7.76 2.17 -11.11
C ILE A 53 7.76 3.39 -12.03
N ALA A 54 8.07 3.22 -13.31
CA ALA A 54 8.09 4.31 -14.28
C ALA A 54 6.70 4.93 -14.48
N LEU A 55 5.65 4.10 -14.50
CA LEU A 55 4.25 4.54 -14.58
C LEU A 55 3.90 5.40 -13.35
N GLY A 56 4.20 4.92 -12.14
CA GLY A 56 3.97 5.69 -10.92
C GLY A 56 4.70 7.05 -10.93
N ALA A 57 5.97 7.06 -11.33
CA ALA A 57 6.75 8.29 -11.47
C ALA A 57 6.16 9.26 -12.53
N ALA A 58 5.64 8.74 -13.64
CA ALA A 58 4.98 9.55 -14.66
C ALA A 58 3.65 10.14 -14.15
N GLN A 59 2.85 9.37 -13.40
CA GLN A 59 1.63 9.85 -12.74
C GLN A 59 1.92 10.96 -11.74
N ASP A 60 2.95 10.80 -10.90
CA ASP A 60 3.38 11.84 -9.96
C ASP A 60 3.80 13.11 -10.70
N ARG A 61 4.51 12.97 -11.82
CA ARG A 61 4.92 14.11 -12.66
C ARG A 61 3.72 14.81 -13.29
N ILE A 62 2.73 14.07 -13.79
CA ILE A 62 1.47 14.65 -14.32
C ILE A 62 0.78 15.45 -13.22
N LYS A 63 0.61 14.88 -12.03
CA LYS A 63 -0.03 15.55 -10.89
C LYS A 63 0.70 16.84 -10.47
N LEU A 64 2.04 16.83 -10.51
CA LEU A 64 2.85 18.03 -10.24
C LEU A 64 2.66 19.11 -11.32
N LEU A 65 2.59 18.71 -12.59
CA LEU A 65 2.32 19.62 -13.70
C LEU A 65 0.90 20.19 -13.64
N GLU A 66 -0.10 19.38 -13.31
CA GLU A 66 -1.48 19.81 -13.08
C GLU A 66 -1.56 20.80 -11.92
N ALA A 67 -0.90 20.52 -10.79
CA ALA A 67 -0.82 21.45 -9.66
C ALA A 67 -0.11 22.77 -10.01
N SER A 68 0.87 22.71 -10.92
CA SER A 68 1.56 23.91 -11.43
C SER A 68 0.72 24.66 -12.48
N SER A 69 -0.15 23.97 -13.21
CA SER A 69 -1.01 24.54 -14.27
C SER A 69 -2.32 25.11 -13.70
N SER A 70 -2.79 24.59 -12.56
CA SER A 70 -3.95 25.09 -11.83
C SER A 70 -3.76 26.48 -11.21
N SER A 71 -2.61 27.14 -11.42
CA SER A 71 -2.42 28.56 -11.12
C SER A 71 -3.10 29.49 -12.13
N THR A 72 -3.75 28.97 -13.18
CA THR A 72 -4.49 29.77 -14.15
C THR A 72 -5.99 29.58 -13.97
N SER A 73 -6.61 30.57 -13.29
CA SER A 73 -8.03 30.95 -13.32
C SER A 73 -9.09 29.88 -12.99
N LEU A 74 -9.32 29.62 -11.69
CA LEU A 74 -10.64 29.20 -11.19
C LEU A 74 -10.86 29.86 -9.82
N ASP A 75 -11.87 30.73 -9.73
CA ASP A 75 -12.52 31.26 -8.53
C ASP A 75 -11.65 31.32 -7.27
N THR A 76 -10.94 32.43 -7.07
CA THR A 76 -10.21 32.72 -5.84
C THR A 76 -11.19 32.91 -4.69
N ILE A 77 -11.71 31.81 -4.15
CA ILE A 77 -12.35 31.82 -2.83
C ILE A 77 -11.23 32.19 -1.86
N PRO A 78 -11.33 33.34 -1.16
CA PRO A 78 -10.29 33.74 -0.24
C PRO A 78 -10.09 32.63 0.80
N LEU A 79 -8.86 32.19 0.96
CA LEU A 79 -8.52 31.21 1.99
C LEU A 79 -8.71 31.86 3.36
N VAL A 80 -9.84 31.57 4.00
CA VAL A 80 -10.13 32.04 5.36
C VAL A 80 -9.56 31.04 6.35
N THR A 81 -8.56 31.48 7.13
CA THR A 81 -8.02 30.71 8.25
C THR A 81 -8.84 31.00 9.50
N PHE A 82 -9.44 29.97 10.08
CA PHE A 82 -10.20 30.08 11.33
C PHE A 82 -9.35 29.65 12.53
N PRO A 83 -9.19 30.49 13.57
CA PRO A 83 -8.58 30.04 14.81
C PRO A 83 -9.49 29.02 15.49
N THR A 84 -8.89 28.01 16.14
CA THR A 84 -9.67 27.05 16.93
C THR A 84 -10.20 27.71 18.20
N ILE A 85 -11.44 27.38 18.56
CA ILE A 85 -12.10 27.88 19.78
C ILE A 85 -11.93 26.93 20.99
N GLY A 86 -11.37 25.75 20.76
CA GLY A 86 -11.20 24.72 21.77
C GLY A 86 -10.63 23.42 21.21
N VAL A 87 -10.56 22.42 22.08
CA VAL A 87 -10.06 21.07 21.80
C VAL A 87 -11.09 20.05 22.25
N ILE A 88 -11.35 19.05 21.41
CA ILE A 88 -12.18 17.90 21.75
C ILE A 88 -11.30 16.72 22.18
N SER A 89 -11.61 16.13 23.33
CA SER A 89 -10.99 14.92 23.85
C SER A 89 -12.00 13.78 23.78
N SER A 90 -11.62 12.66 23.17
CA SER A 90 -12.45 11.48 23.02
C SER A 90 -11.68 10.25 23.51
N PRO A 91 -12.35 9.12 23.81
CA PRO A 91 -11.65 7.88 24.17
C PRO A 91 -10.89 7.25 23.00
N TYR A 92 -11.01 7.80 21.78
CA TYR A 92 -10.35 7.30 20.58
C TYR A 92 -9.03 8.03 20.35
N SER A 93 -7.93 7.34 20.61
CA SER A 93 -6.57 7.84 20.39
C SER A 93 -6.13 7.80 18.92
N THR A 94 -6.75 6.95 18.10
CA THR A 94 -6.42 6.77 16.68
C THR A 94 -7.68 6.65 15.83
N ARG A 95 -7.56 6.98 14.53
CA ARG A 95 -8.67 6.89 13.56
C ARG A 95 -9.27 5.50 13.45
N ASN A 96 -8.44 4.45 13.54
CA ASN A 96 -8.89 3.06 13.40
C ASN A 96 -9.77 2.60 14.57
N GLY A 97 -9.67 3.26 15.73
CA GLY A 97 -10.50 2.98 16.90
C GLY A 97 -11.83 3.72 16.92
N THR A 98 -12.03 4.72 16.05
CA THR A 98 -13.27 5.50 16.02
C THR A 98 -14.39 4.66 15.38
N PRO A 99 -15.53 4.47 16.06
CA PRO A 99 -16.62 3.64 15.55
C PRO A 99 -17.21 4.25 14.29
N ARG A 100 -17.55 3.39 13.33
CA ARG A 100 -18.27 3.81 12.12
C ARG A 100 -19.72 4.21 12.42
N GLN A 101 -20.28 3.69 13.51
CA GLN A 101 -21.62 4.00 14.01
C GLN A 101 -21.51 4.39 15.49
N PRO A 102 -21.38 5.69 15.82
CA PRO A 102 -21.15 6.13 17.21
C PRO A 102 -22.33 5.83 18.14
N SER A 103 -23.56 5.75 17.62
CA SER A 103 -24.77 5.46 18.39
C SER A 103 -24.84 4.03 18.96
N LEU A 104 -23.92 3.14 18.59
CA LEU A 104 -23.85 1.78 19.15
C LEU A 104 -22.96 1.68 20.38
N VAL A 105 -22.26 2.75 20.74
CA VAL A 105 -21.28 2.77 21.84
C VAL A 105 -21.68 3.84 22.85
N ASP A 106 -22.66 3.52 23.70
CA ASP A 106 -23.21 4.45 24.70
C ASP A 106 -22.17 4.95 25.72
N SER A 107 -21.11 4.18 25.95
CA SER A 107 -20.01 4.57 26.84
C SER A 107 -19.03 5.56 26.22
N SER A 108 -19.18 5.88 24.93
CA SER A 108 -18.27 6.77 24.21
C SER A 108 -18.63 8.25 24.40
N LEU A 109 -18.22 8.79 25.54
CA LEU A 109 -18.38 10.22 25.82
C LEU A 109 -17.13 11.00 25.44
N ALA A 110 -17.31 12.12 24.73
CA ALA A 110 -16.27 13.07 24.41
C ALA A 110 -16.46 14.37 25.19
N LYS A 111 -15.36 15.07 25.50
CA LYS A 111 -15.34 16.34 26.20
C LYS A 111 -14.79 17.43 25.28
N LEU A 112 -15.61 18.45 25.01
CA LEU A 112 -15.16 19.68 24.34
C LEU A 112 -14.72 20.68 25.40
N VAL A 113 -13.46 21.14 25.31
CA VAL A 113 -12.89 22.15 26.21
C VAL A 113 -12.61 23.41 25.40
N LEU A 114 -13.31 24.50 25.71
CA LEU A 114 -13.07 25.79 25.07
C LEU A 114 -11.83 26.48 25.65
N HIS A 115 -11.20 27.32 24.83
CA HIS A 115 -10.10 28.16 25.28
C HIS A 115 -10.55 29.22 26.29
N LYS A 116 -9.65 29.64 27.17
CA LYS A 116 -9.92 30.62 28.25
C LYS A 116 -10.37 32.00 27.74
N ASN A 117 -10.06 32.33 26.49
CA ASN A 117 -10.44 33.60 25.86
C ASN A 117 -11.89 33.62 25.36
N ILE A 118 -12.59 32.47 25.34
CA ILE A 118 -14.00 32.40 24.96
C ILE A 118 -14.85 32.70 26.21
N PRO A 119 -15.71 33.73 26.17
CA PRO A 119 -16.50 34.10 27.33
C PRO A 119 -17.58 33.05 27.62
N HIS A 120 -17.84 32.81 28.91
CA HIS A 120 -18.86 31.84 29.34
C HIS A 120 -20.27 32.18 28.84
N THR A 121 -20.53 33.46 28.60
CA THR A 121 -21.80 33.94 28.07
C THR A 121 -22.12 33.40 26.68
N THR A 122 -21.12 32.99 25.89
CA THR A 122 -21.32 32.40 24.55
C THR A 122 -22.07 31.06 24.60
N LEU A 123 -22.08 30.37 25.74
CA LEU A 123 -22.76 29.09 25.92
C LEU A 123 -24.09 29.20 26.66
N VAL A 124 -24.53 30.42 27.00
CA VAL A 124 -25.85 30.64 27.61
C VAL A 124 -26.91 30.12 26.65
N SER A 125 -27.88 29.36 27.19
CA SER A 125 -28.94 28.65 26.45
C SER A 125 -28.52 27.41 25.65
N LEU A 126 -27.24 27.03 25.56
CA LEU A 126 -26.87 25.77 24.89
C LEU A 126 -27.50 24.55 25.59
N ALA A 127 -27.75 24.65 26.90
CA ALA A 127 -28.41 23.61 27.70
C ALA A 127 -29.89 23.38 27.36
N GLU A 128 -30.53 24.29 26.62
CA GLU A 128 -31.93 24.15 26.19
C GLU A 128 -32.09 23.21 24.98
N PHE A 129 -30.98 22.86 24.32
CA PHE A 129 -30.97 21.98 23.14
C PHE A 129 -30.51 20.57 23.52
N SER A 130 -31.10 19.56 22.88
CA SER A 130 -30.67 18.16 23.04
C SER A 130 -29.46 17.81 22.18
N HIS A 131 -29.22 18.54 21.09
CA HIS A 131 -28.16 18.27 20.12
C HIS A 131 -27.49 19.57 19.66
N ALA A 132 -26.22 19.48 19.31
CA ALA A 132 -25.45 20.59 18.75
C ALA A 132 -24.56 20.10 17.60
N TRP A 133 -24.29 21.00 16.65
CA TRP A 133 -23.33 20.75 15.59
C TRP A 133 -21.94 21.18 16.06
N VAL A 134 -20.96 20.30 15.90
CA VAL A 134 -19.55 20.60 16.20
C VAL A 134 -18.78 20.58 14.89
N LEU A 135 -18.29 21.76 14.47
CA LEU A 135 -17.34 21.87 13.38
C LEU A 135 -15.92 21.73 13.94
N PHE A 136 -15.16 20.77 13.44
CA PHE A 136 -13.82 20.48 13.95
C PHE A 136 -12.83 20.23 12.81
N HIS A 137 -11.56 20.50 13.08
CA HIS A 137 -10.47 20.31 12.14
C HIS A 137 -9.75 18.98 12.42
N PHE A 138 -9.65 18.12 11.39
CA PHE A 138 -8.88 16.89 11.44
C PHE A 138 -7.38 17.18 11.36
N HIS A 139 -6.76 17.48 12.50
CA HIS A 139 -5.36 17.89 12.62
C HIS A 139 -4.32 16.89 12.08
N GLN A 140 -4.69 15.61 11.87
CA GLN A 140 -3.81 14.57 11.30
C GLN A 140 -4.02 14.31 9.80
N ASN A 141 -4.92 15.03 9.13
CA ASN A 141 -5.11 14.86 7.68
C ASN A 141 -3.87 15.37 6.91
N THR A 142 -3.43 14.60 5.92
CA THR A 142 -2.23 14.90 5.12
C THR A 142 -2.48 15.86 3.96
N ASN A 143 -3.74 16.14 3.62
CA ASN A 143 -4.15 16.99 2.49
C ASN A 143 -4.29 18.48 2.86
N VAL A 144 -3.53 18.97 3.84
CA VAL A 144 -3.55 20.40 4.16
C VAL A 144 -2.76 21.13 3.08
N HIS A 145 -3.40 22.07 2.38
CA HIS A 145 -2.70 23.01 1.51
C HIS A 145 -1.70 23.79 2.38
N LYS A 146 -0.43 23.38 2.35
CA LYS A 146 0.64 24.12 3.01
C LYS A 146 0.91 25.35 2.14
N ASN A 147 0.47 26.51 2.60
CA ASN A 147 0.97 27.76 2.04
C ASN A 147 2.49 27.79 2.27
N LYS A 148 3.23 27.83 1.16
CA LYS A 148 4.69 27.89 1.15
C LYS A 148 5.15 29.30 1.42
#